data_AF-A0A8C4XQH5-F1
#
_entry.id   AF-A0A8C4XQH5-F1
#
_cell.length_a   1.000
_cell.length_b   1.000
_cell.length_c   1.000
_cell.angle_alpha   90.00
_cell.angle_beta   90.00
_cell.angle_gamma   90.00
#
_symmetry.space_group_name_H-M   'P 1'
#
loop_
_entity.id
_entity.type
_entity.pdbx_description
1 polymer ?
#
loop_
_entity_poly.entity_id
_entity_poly.type
_entity_poly.pdbx_seq_one_letter_code
_entity_poly.pdbx_strand_id
1 'polypeptide(L)'
;MEGSGPMAAPGQAPAAALRAVLKPSGPLPAQSLPVRGYDFAGGPDHAALLRSFLTTGFQATSFAQAVAEIHRMIAAKLEPLSAEERDRAGLGGPRPPSGCTIFLGFTSNLISSGVRETIRYLVQHNMVRGGSPGAWFRWAQSCH
;
A
#
# COMPACT_ATOMS: atom_id res chain seq x y z
N MET A 1 43.20 0.83 42.81
CA MET A 1 42.15 0.54 43.81
C MET A 1 40.85 0.36 43.06
N GLU A 2 40.63 -0.82 42.49
CA GLU A 2 39.38 -1.17 41.83
C GLU A 2 38.34 -1.51 42.91
N GLY A 3 37.33 -0.65 43.02
CA GLY A 3 36.22 -0.82 43.95
C GLY A 3 35.37 -2.00 43.54
N SER A 4 35.38 -3.04 44.36
CA SER A 4 34.52 -4.22 44.26
C SER A 4 33.06 -3.78 44.37
N GLY A 5 32.32 -3.82 43.26
CA GLY A 5 30.87 -3.66 43.27
C GLY A 5 30.21 -4.83 44.00
N PRO A 6 29.07 -4.62 44.69
CA PRO A 6 28.42 -5.68 45.45
C PRO A 6 27.96 -6.80 44.52
N MET A 7 28.44 -8.02 44.77
CA MET A 7 27.95 -9.23 44.12
C MET A 7 26.48 -9.44 44.49
N ALA A 8 25.61 -9.42 43.48
CA ALA A 8 24.18 -9.65 43.63
C ALA A 8 23.91 -11.03 44.26
N ALA A 9 23.02 -11.08 45.26
CA ALA A 9 22.61 -12.31 45.91
C ALA A 9 21.90 -13.26 44.91
N PRO A 10 22.10 -14.59 45.01
CA PRO A 10 21.45 -15.54 44.11
C PRO A 10 19.94 -15.46 44.27
N GLY A 11 19.24 -15.03 43.20
CA GLY A 11 17.79 -14.83 43.17
C GLY A 11 17.32 -13.38 42.97
N GLN A 12 18.21 -12.38 43.08
CA GLN A 12 17.87 -10.99 42.72
C GLN A 12 18.32 -10.67 41.29
N ALA A 13 17.36 -10.30 40.44
CA ALA A 13 17.64 -9.83 39.09
C ALA A 13 18.55 -8.59 39.15
N PRO A 14 19.61 -8.51 38.30
CA PRO A 14 20.52 -7.38 38.30
C PRO A 14 19.78 -6.04 38.15
N ALA A 15 20.11 -5.05 38.97
CA ALA A 15 19.44 -3.74 38.97
C ALA A 15 19.52 -3.02 37.61
N ALA A 16 20.53 -3.34 36.79
CA ALA A 16 20.63 -2.87 35.41
C ALA A 16 19.59 -3.53 34.48
N ALA A 17 19.35 -4.84 34.63
CA ALA A 17 18.34 -5.57 33.89
C ALA A 17 16.93 -5.08 34.23
N LEU A 18 16.65 -4.84 35.53
CA LEU A 18 15.37 -4.28 35.98
C LEU A 18 15.09 -2.91 35.37
N ARG A 19 16.09 -2.00 35.38
CA ARG A 19 15.95 -0.66 34.80
C ARG A 19 15.77 -0.69 33.27
N ALA A 20 16.39 -1.64 32.58
CA ALA A 20 16.26 -1.79 31.13
C ALA A 20 14.88 -2.32 30.72
N VAL A 21 14.33 -3.29 31.47
CA VAL A 21 13.07 -3.96 31.12
C VAL A 21 11.85 -3.19 31.63
N LEU A 22 11.92 -2.60 32.82
CA LEU A 22 10.78 -1.96 33.49
C LEU A 22 10.72 -0.45 33.26
N LYS A 23 11.14 0.01 32.07
CA LYS A 23 11.05 1.42 31.71
C LYS A 23 9.58 1.81 31.50
N PRO A 24 9.05 2.83 32.19
CA PRO A 24 7.69 3.31 31.96
C PRO A 24 7.49 3.76 30.50
N SER A 25 6.39 3.37 29.89
CA SER A 25 5.99 3.83 28.56
C SER A 25 5.27 5.17 28.63
N GLY A 26 5.50 6.03 27.63
CA GLY A 26 4.70 7.25 27.43
C GLY A 26 3.31 6.92 26.86
N PRO A 27 2.36 7.87 26.92
CA PRO A 27 1.04 7.69 26.35
C PRO A 27 1.12 7.57 24.82
N LEU A 28 0.25 6.73 24.25
CA LEU A 28 0.13 6.58 22.81
C LEU A 28 -0.73 7.72 22.22
N PRO A 29 -0.50 8.11 20.95
CA PRO A 29 -1.35 9.07 20.25
C PRO A 29 -2.80 8.55 20.14
N ALA A 30 -3.79 9.46 20.21
CA ALA A 30 -5.22 9.10 20.14
C ALA A 30 -5.62 8.42 18.83
N GLN A 31 -4.90 8.71 17.75
CA GLN A 31 -5.07 8.12 16.42
C GLN A 31 -4.40 6.73 16.25
N SER A 32 -3.82 6.17 17.31
CA SER A 32 -3.20 4.84 17.25
C SER A 32 -4.28 3.76 17.13
N LEU A 33 -4.24 3.01 16.02
CA LEU A 33 -5.13 1.86 15.83
C LEU A 33 -4.54 0.64 16.56
N PRO A 34 -5.33 -0.06 17.39
CA PRO A 34 -4.86 -1.29 18.02
C PRO A 34 -4.64 -2.37 16.97
N VAL A 35 -3.61 -3.19 17.16
CA VAL A 35 -3.35 -4.34 16.31
C VAL A 35 -4.43 -5.39 16.55
N ARG A 36 -5.17 -5.73 15.49
CA ARG A 36 -6.25 -6.72 15.51
C ARG A 36 -6.38 -7.34 14.11
N GLY A 37 -6.29 -8.66 14.04
CA GLY A 37 -6.53 -9.43 12.81
C GLY A 37 -8.02 -9.68 12.56
N TYR A 38 -8.32 -10.31 11.42
CA TYR A 38 -9.66 -10.75 11.08
C TYR A 38 -10.12 -11.91 11.97
N ASP A 39 -11.36 -11.88 12.43
CA ASP A 39 -11.99 -12.96 13.18
C ASP A 39 -12.78 -13.89 12.24
N PHE A 40 -12.34 -15.13 12.12
CA PHE A 40 -12.96 -16.13 11.25
C PHE A 40 -14.19 -16.80 11.88
N ALA A 41 -14.52 -16.52 13.16
CA ALA A 41 -15.73 -17.06 13.78
C ALA A 41 -17.01 -16.66 13.05
N GLY A 42 -17.02 -15.49 12.40
CA GLY A 42 -18.14 -15.01 11.56
C GLY A 42 -18.19 -15.60 10.15
N GLY A 43 -17.27 -16.50 9.79
CA GLY A 43 -17.15 -17.10 8.46
C GLY A 43 -16.19 -16.35 7.51
N PRO A 44 -15.97 -16.88 6.29
CA PRO A 44 -14.97 -16.38 5.36
C PRO A 44 -15.50 -15.21 4.49
N ASP A 45 -15.51 -13.99 5.03
CA ASP A 45 -15.66 -12.76 4.24
C ASP A 45 -14.28 -12.23 3.81
N HIS A 46 -13.97 -12.43 2.53
CA HIS A 46 -12.72 -11.98 1.91
C HIS A 46 -12.57 -10.46 1.91
N ALA A 47 -13.67 -9.71 1.75
CA ALA A 47 -13.63 -8.27 1.76
C ALA A 47 -13.34 -7.76 3.17
N ALA A 48 -13.94 -8.38 4.19
CA ALA A 48 -13.65 -8.05 5.59
C ALA A 48 -12.22 -8.45 6.00
N LEU A 49 -11.74 -9.59 5.52
CA LEU A 49 -10.35 -10.02 5.71
C LEU A 49 -9.36 -9.01 5.14
N LEU A 50 -9.55 -8.57 3.89
CA LEU A 50 -8.67 -7.58 3.26
C LEU A 50 -8.77 -6.21 3.93
N ARG A 51 -9.94 -5.82 4.46
CA ARG A 51 -10.08 -4.60 5.26
C ARG A 51 -9.33 -4.67 6.59
N SER A 52 -9.27 -5.85 7.22
CA SER A 52 -8.56 -6.02 8.50
C SER A 52 -7.05 -5.84 8.36
N PHE A 53 -6.49 -5.91 7.15
CA PHE A 53 -5.05 -5.78 6.91
C PHE A 53 -4.49 -4.45 7.42
N LEU A 54 -5.32 -3.40 7.50
CA LEU A 54 -4.91 -2.11 8.07
C LEU A 54 -4.44 -2.25 9.52
N THR A 55 -5.06 -3.14 10.29
CA THR A 55 -4.77 -3.37 11.72
C THR A 55 -4.02 -4.68 11.99
N THR A 56 -3.64 -5.43 10.96
CA THR A 56 -2.89 -6.70 11.12
C THR A 56 -1.40 -6.47 11.42
N GLY A 57 -0.80 -5.40 10.85
CA GLY A 57 0.63 -5.08 11.02
C GLY A 57 1.51 -5.57 9.87
N PHE A 58 2.80 -5.20 9.92
CA PHE A 58 3.82 -5.55 8.92
C PHE A 58 3.39 -5.23 7.46
N GLN A 59 3.59 -6.16 6.53
CA GLN A 59 3.26 -6.01 5.12
C GLN A 59 1.75 -5.90 4.87
N ALA A 60 0.91 -6.43 5.77
CA ALA A 60 -0.55 -6.32 5.62
C ALA A 60 -0.98 -4.86 5.73
N THR A 61 -0.47 -4.11 6.71
CA THR A 61 -0.76 -2.68 6.84
C THR A 61 -0.27 -1.90 5.62
N SER A 62 0.95 -2.18 5.13
CA SER A 62 1.47 -1.56 3.90
C SER A 62 0.57 -1.83 2.69
N PHE A 63 0.06 -3.06 2.54
CA PHE A 63 -0.88 -3.41 1.47
C PHE A 63 -2.18 -2.62 1.58
N ALA A 64 -2.79 -2.57 2.77
CA ALA A 64 -4.03 -1.81 2.99
C ALA A 64 -3.85 -0.31 2.71
N GLN A 65 -2.70 0.26 3.07
CA GLN A 65 -2.35 1.64 2.74
C GLN A 65 -2.20 1.86 1.24
N ALA A 66 -1.58 0.92 0.52
CA ALA A 66 -1.47 0.98 -0.94
C ALA A 66 -2.85 0.94 -1.62
N VAL A 67 -3.77 0.10 -1.14
CA VAL A 67 -5.17 0.07 -1.62
C VAL A 67 -5.84 1.42 -1.40
N ALA A 68 -5.67 2.03 -0.21
CA ALA A 68 -6.24 3.34 0.09
C ALA A 68 -5.67 4.46 -0.80
N GLU A 69 -4.37 4.43 -1.13
CA GLU A 69 -3.75 5.38 -2.07
C GLU A 69 -4.30 5.18 -3.50
N ILE A 70 -4.46 3.94 -3.95
CA ILE A 70 -5.04 3.64 -5.27
C ILE A 70 -6.47 4.17 -5.37
N HIS A 71 -7.29 3.99 -4.33
CA HIS A 71 -8.64 4.57 -4.28
C HIS A 71 -8.61 6.11 -4.34
N ARG A 72 -7.66 6.77 -3.68
CA ARG A 72 -7.49 8.23 -3.78
C ARG A 72 -7.11 8.67 -5.21
N MET A 73 -6.21 7.96 -5.87
CA MET A 73 -5.86 8.23 -7.27
C MET A 73 -7.06 8.06 -8.22
N ILE A 74 -7.87 7.02 -8.02
CA ILE A 74 -9.10 6.77 -8.80
C ILE A 74 -10.13 7.87 -8.55
N ALA A 75 -10.37 8.24 -7.29
CA ALA A 75 -11.29 9.32 -6.95
C ALA A 75 -10.87 10.64 -7.61
N ALA A 76 -9.60 11.02 -7.49
CA ALA A 76 -9.06 12.22 -8.14
C ALA A 76 -9.15 12.16 -9.68
N LYS A 77 -9.10 10.96 -10.28
CA LYS A 77 -9.28 10.78 -11.72
C LYS A 77 -10.73 11.00 -12.18
N LEU A 78 -11.68 10.55 -11.37
CA LEU A 78 -13.12 10.62 -11.64
C LEU A 78 -13.73 11.99 -11.32
N GLU A 79 -13.03 12.82 -10.54
CA GLU A 79 -13.46 14.19 -10.25
C GLU A 79 -13.68 14.98 -11.56
N PRO A 80 -14.84 15.64 -11.73
CA PRO A 80 -15.14 16.37 -12.96
C PRO A 80 -14.21 17.57 -13.14
N LEU A 81 -13.49 17.59 -14.25
CA LEU A 81 -12.70 18.77 -14.65
C LEU A 81 -13.63 19.93 -15.06
N SER A 82 -13.25 21.15 -14.66
CA SER A 82 -13.84 22.38 -15.18
C SER A 82 -13.53 22.58 -16.67
N ALA A 83 -14.25 23.49 -17.34
CA ALA A 83 -14.05 23.76 -18.77
C ALA A 83 -12.63 24.23 -19.08
N GLU A 84 -12.06 25.09 -18.23
CA GLU A 84 -10.70 25.62 -18.37
C GLU A 84 -9.62 24.53 -18.20
N GLU A 85 -9.83 23.63 -17.24
CA GLU A 85 -8.91 22.51 -17.01
C GLU A 85 -8.97 21.49 -18.14
N ARG A 86 -10.14 21.26 -18.73
CA ARG A 86 -10.29 20.40 -19.91
C ARG A 86 -9.55 20.96 -21.12
N ASP A 87 -9.64 22.26 -21.36
CA ASP A 87 -8.97 22.92 -22.48
C ASP A 87 -7.44 22.83 -22.33
N ARG A 88 -6.94 23.14 -21.12
CA ARG A 88 -5.51 22.99 -20.78
C ARG A 88 -5.02 21.55 -20.92
N ALA A 89 -5.81 20.58 -20.46
CA ALA A 89 -5.44 19.17 -20.51
C ALA A 89 -5.63 18.54 -21.91
N GLY A 90 -6.46 19.14 -22.77
CA GLY A 90 -6.66 18.75 -24.17
C GLY A 90 -5.41 18.92 -25.05
N LEU A 91 -4.43 19.72 -24.61
CA LEU A 91 -3.11 19.85 -25.23
C LEU A 91 -2.21 18.62 -25.01
N GLY A 92 -2.60 17.70 -24.12
CA GLY A 92 -1.81 16.54 -23.67
C GLY A 92 -1.91 15.27 -24.54
N GLY A 93 -2.60 15.34 -25.68
CA GLY A 93 -2.72 14.25 -26.67
C GLY A 93 -4.17 13.79 -26.93
N PRO A 94 -4.37 12.71 -27.71
CA PRO A 94 -5.69 12.32 -28.24
C PRO A 94 -6.63 11.67 -27.21
N ARG A 95 -6.30 11.70 -25.92
CA ARG A 95 -7.06 11.00 -24.86
C ARG A 95 -7.88 12.01 -24.06
N PRO A 96 -9.09 11.65 -23.59
CA PRO A 96 -9.89 12.58 -22.81
C PRO A 96 -9.14 13.04 -21.56
N PRO A 97 -9.19 14.34 -21.23
CA PRO A 97 -8.56 14.85 -20.02
C PRO A 97 -9.27 14.29 -18.78
N SER A 98 -8.49 13.93 -17.75
CA SER A 98 -8.99 13.44 -16.46
C SER A 98 -8.31 14.16 -15.30
N GLY A 99 -9.00 14.27 -14.15
CA GLY A 99 -8.50 15.00 -12.97
C GLY A 99 -7.17 14.50 -12.40
N CYS A 100 -6.86 13.23 -12.63
CA CYS A 100 -5.59 12.62 -12.25
C CYS A 100 -5.05 11.72 -13.37
N THR A 101 -3.75 11.85 -13.65
CA THR A 101 -3.04 10.96 -14.56
C THR A 101 -2.32 9.87 -13.78
N ILE A 102 -2.78 8.63 -13.90
CA ILE A 102 -2.19 7.47 -13.22
C ILE A 102 -1.18 6.80 -14.15
N PHE A 103 0.09 6.79 -13.75
CA PHE A 103 1.15 6.08 -14.46
C PHE A 103 1.34 4.68 -13.88
N LEU A 104 1.41 3.67 -14.75
CA LEU A 104 1.65 2.28 -14.36
C LEU A 104 2.99 1.82 -14.91
N GLY A 105 3.93 1.51 -14.03
CA GLY A 105 5.22 0.91 -14.37
C GLY A 105 5.31 -0.51 -13.84
N PHE A 106 5.88 -1.42 -14.63
CA PHE A 106 6.15 -2.80 -14.25
C PHE A 106 7.37 -3.33 -14.99
N THR A 107 7.98 -4.38 -14.43
CA THR A 107 9.12 -5.08 -15.00
C THR A 107 8.69 -6.17 -15.99
N SER A 108 9.59 -6.61 -16.87
CA SER A 108 9.27 -7.58 -17.95
C SER A 108 8.76 -8.91 -17.43
N ASN A 109 9.26 -9.38 -16.28
CA ASN A 109 8.82 -10.62 -15.64
C ASN A 109 7.34 -10.61 -15.22
N LEU A 110 6.75 -9.44 -14.98
CA LEU A 110 5.33 -9.33 -14.64
C LEU A 110 4.44 -9.58 -15.87
N ILE A 111 4.92 -9.27 -17.07
CA ILE A 111 4.20 -9.59 -18.32
C ILE A 111 4.37 -11.04 -18.74
N SER A 112 5.51 -11.65 -18.44
CA SER A 112 5.69 -13.09 -18.66
C SER A 112 4.98 -13.95 -17.61
N SER A 113 4.27 -13.33 -16.66
CA SER A 113 3.50 -14.00 -15.60
C SER A 113 2.00 -13.79 -15.79
N GLY A 114 1.17 -14.49 -14.99
CA GLY A 114 -0.29 -14.31 -14.98
C GLY A 114 -0.78 -12.92 -14.51
N VAL A 115 0.13 -12.02 -14.11
CA VAL A 115 -0.22 -10.61 -13.83
C VAL A 115 -0.52 -9.84 -15.12
N ARG A 116 -0.09 -10.34 -16.28
CA ARG A 116 -0.38 -9.78 -17.61
C ARG A 116 -1.87 -9.53 -17.82
N GLU A 117 -2.74 -10.44 -17.41
CA GLU A 117 -4.18 -10.32 -17.58
C GLU A 117 -4.76 -9.19 -16.72
N THR A 118 -4.22 -8.96 -15.52
CA THR A 118 -4.60 -7.84 -14.65
C THR A 118 -4.17 -6.51 -15.28
N ILE A 119 -2.92 -6.43 -15.77
CA ILE A 119 -2.41 -5.24 -16.45
C ILE A 119 -3.23 -4.94 -17.72
N ARG A 120 -3.55 -5.98 -18.50
CA ARG A 120 -4.39 -5.89 -19.70
C ARG A 120 -5.74 -5.28 -19.37
N TYR A 121 -6.41 -5.76 -18.32
CA TYR A 121 -7.70 -5.22 -17.87
C TYR A 121 -7.61 -3.72 -17.56
N LEU A 122 -6.61 -3.29 -16.79
CA LEU A 122 -6.43 -1.87 -16.42
C LEU A 122 -6.23 -0.97 -17.64
N VAL A 123 -5.44 -1.42 -18.63
CA VAL A 123 -5.16 -0.64 -19.85
C VAL A 123 -6.38 -0.62 -20.78
N GLN A 124 -7.08 -1.74 -20.94
CA GLN A 124 -8.26 -1.86 -21.81
C GLN A 124 -9.39 -0.94 -21.36
N HIS A 125 -9.59 -0.80 -20.05
CA HIS A 125 -10.65 0.05 -19.49
C HIS A 125 -10.22 1.51 -19.23
N ASN A 126 -9.08 1.96 -19.78
CA ASN A 126 -8.58 3.34 -19.57
C ASN A 126 -8.46 3.74 -18.09
N MET A 127 -8.16 2.78 -17.21
CA MET A 127 -7.94 3.09 -15.79
C MET A 127 -6.57 3.73 -15.56
N VAL A 128 -5.58 3.35 -16.38
CA VAL A 128 -4.21 3.85 -16.32
C VAL A 128 -3.79 4.51 -17.64
N ARG A 129 -2.84 5.44 -17.56
CA ARG A 129 -2.20 6.04 -18.74
C ARG A 129 -1.07 5.12 -19.21
N GLY A 130 -1.41 4.20 -20.11
CA GLY A 130 -0.44 3.45 -20.91
C GLY A 130 -0.08 4.20 -22.20
N GLY A 131 1.05 3.83 -22.81
CA GLY A 131 1.36 4.22 -24.19
C GLY A 131 0.22 3.84 -25.15
N SER A 132 0.22 4.39 -26.38
CA SER A 132 -0.87 4.21 -27.35
C SER A 132 -1.39 2.76 -27.39
N PRO A 133 -2.72 2.52 -27.25
CA PRO A 133 -3.28 1.17 -27.17
C PRO A 133 -2.80 0.25 -28.29
N GLY A 134 -2.63 0.80 -29.50
CA GLY A 134 -2.13 0.04 -30.66
C GLY A 134 -0.68 -0.45 -30.50
N ALA A 135 0.20 0.29 -29.82
CA ALA A 135 1.57 -0.14 -29.56
C ALA A 135 1.62 -1.26 -28.50
N TRP A 136 0.79 -1.14 -27.47
CA TRP A 136 0.67 -2.16 -26.42
C TRP A 136 0.06 -3.47 -26.91
N PHE A 137 -1.03 -3.42 -27.68
CA PHE A 137 -1.65 -4.62 -28.24
C PHE A 137 -0.71 -5.34 -29.20
N ARG A 138 0.03 -4.61 -30.05
CA ARG A 138 1.04 -5.20 -30.94
C ARG A 138 2.20 -5.84 -30.17
N TRP A 139 2.71 -5.19 -29.13
CA TRP A 139 3.77 -5.77 -28.30
C TRP A 139 3.29 -7.00 -27.52
N ALA A 140 2.11 -6.94 -26.91
CA ALA A 140 1.55 -8.04 -26.12
C ALA A 140 1.14 -9.26 -26.96
N GLN A 141 0.87 -9.09 -28.25
CA GLN A 141 0.64 -10.19 -29.21
C GLN A 141 1.95 -10.75 -29.79
N SER A 142 3.02 -9.96 -29.84
CA SER A 142 4.34 -10.38 -30.32
C SER A 142 5.14 -11.23 -29.32
N CYS A 143 4.67 -11.35 -28.06
CA CYS A 143 5.29 -12.20 -27.04
C CYS A 143 4.70 -13.63 -26.98
N HIS A 144 4.11 -14.12 -28.08
CA HIS A 144 3.81 -15.53 -28.31
C HIS A 144 4.79 -16.07 -29.35
#